data_AF-A0A061ACC3-F1
#
_entry.id   AF-A0A061ACC3-F1
#
_cell.length_a   1.000
_cell.length_b   1.000
_cell.length_c   1.000
_cell.angle_alpha   90.00
_cell.angle_beta   90.00
_cell.angle_gamma   90.00
#
_symmetry.space_group_name_H-M   'P 1'
#
loop_
_entity.id
_entity.type
_entity.pdbx_description
1 polymer ?
#
loop_
_entity_poly.entity_id
_entity_poly.type
_entity_poly.pdbx_seq_one_letter_code
_entity_poly.pdbx_strand_id
1 'polypeptide(L)'
;MHTTEHHWITTPITADILRGALDLERTAHGLLPHRLPAWARAQCADGQLAMAEAQPSGVRLVFRTRATAVELDTLPTKRVYAGAPPRPDGVYDLLIDGRPTAQSTVAGGNTLAIDLATGTAESHPGPVGTLRFADLPDGVKDIEIWLPHNETTELVALRTDAPVEPVPDRGRRVWLHHGSSISHGSDAASPTAIWPALAASLGGVELINLGLGGSALLDPFTARTMRDTPADLISVKIGINLVNADLMRLRAFGPAVHGFLDTIREGHPTTPLLVVSSILCPIHEDTPGPASFDFSALSAGKLRFLATGDPAERAAGKLTLGVIRDELSRIVEQRAADDPHLHYLDGRDLYGEADAAELPLPDDIHPDAATHRRIGERFATLAFAADGPFADHGA
;
A
#
# COMPACT_ATOMS: atom_id res chain seq x y z
N MET A 1 33.60 13.48 -22.67
CA MET A 1 32.91 12.60 -21.71
C MET A 1 33.96 11.81 -20.97
N HIS A 2 34.34 12.24 -19.76
CA HIS A 2 35.09 11.37 -18.86
C HIS A 2 34.07 10.44 -18.20
N THR A 3 34.01 9.18 -18.63
CA THR A 3 33.44 8.11 -17.83
C THR A 3 34.36 7.91 -16.64
N THR A 4 33.99 8.43 -15.48
CA THR A 4 34.68 8.12 -14.22
C THR A 4 34.51 6.62 -13.98
N GLU A 5 35.61 5.86 -14.00
CA GLU A 5 35.60 4.45 -13.62
C GLU A 5 35.34 4.37 -12.11
N HIS A 6 34.12 3.98 -11.73
CA HIS A 6 33.80 3.70 -10.34
C HIS A 6 34.31 2.30 -9.97
N HIS A 7 35.01 2.18 -8.84
CA HIS A 7 35.24 0.88 -8.23
C HIS A 7 33.95 0.42 -7.55
N TRP A 8 33.21 -0.49 -8.17
CA TRP A 8 31.92 -0.96 -7.66
C TRP A 8 32.08 -1.98 -6.52
N ILE A 9 31.31 -1.78 -5.46
CA ILE A 9 31.14 -2.70 -4.34
C ILE A 9 29.74 -3.29 -4.45
N THR A 10 29.63 -4.61 -4.58
CA THR A 10 28.35 -5.31 -4.49
C THR A 10 28.02 -5.58 -3.02
N THR A 11 26.89 -5.05 -2.56
CA THR A 11 26.40 -5.21 -1.18
C THR A 11 25.25 -6.22 -1.15
N PRO A 12 25.29 -7.24 -0.28
CA PRO A 12 24.15 -8.13 -0.07
C PRO A 12 22.92 -7.38 0.41
N ILE A 13 21.77 -7.66 -0.19
CA ILE A 13 20.48 -7.12 0.28
C ILE A 13 19.98 -8.03 1.41
N THR A 14 19.87 -7.48 2.62
CA THR A 14 19.40 -8.17 3.84
C THR A 14 18.25 -7.39 4.47
N ALA A 15 17.59 -8.00 5.47
CA ALA A 15 16.56 -7.33 6.26
C ALA A 15 17.07 -6.09 7.03
N ASP A 16 18.38 -5.95 7.23
CA ASP A 16 18.97 -4.79 7.92
C ASP A 16 18.86 -3.50 7.09
N ILE A 17 18.81 -3.63 5.77
CA ILE A 17 18.70 -2.52 4.82
C ILE A 17 17.40 -2.55 4.02
N LEU A 18 16.55 -3.57 4.17
CA LEU A 18 15.24 -3.65 3.52
C LEU A 18 14.14 -3.39 4.55
N ARG A 19 13.35 -2.34 4.35
CA ARG A 19 12.28 -1.91 5.26
C ARG A 19 10.91 -2.10 4.63
N GLY A 20 9.92 -2.49 5.45
CA GLY A 20 8.51 -2.60 5.05
C GLY A 20 8.07 -3.96 4.49
N ALA A 21 9.01 -4.88 4.21
CA ALA A 21 8.69 -6.26 3.86
C ALA A 21 8.56 -7.13 5.13
N LEU A 22 7.64 -8.10 5.11
CA LEU A 22 7.42 -9.05 6.21
C LEU A 22 8.05 -10.42 5.96
N ASP A 23 8.41 -10.70 4.72
CA ASP A 23 9.13 -11.90 4.32
C ASP A 23 9.99 -11.61 3.08
N LEU A 24 11.05 -12.40 2.89
CA LEU A 24 12.01 -12.21 1.81
C LEU A 24 12.32 -13.55 1.17
N GLU A 25 11.64 -13.84 0.06
CA GLU A 25 11.77 -15.09 -0.67
C GLU A 25 13.02 -15.06 -1.54
N ARG A 26 13.80 -16.14 -1.54
CA ARG A 26 14.91 -16.32 -2.47
C ARG A 26 14.41 -17.00 -3.74
N THR A 27 14.54 -16.31 -4.87
CA THR A 27 14.14 -16.81 -6.19
C THR A 27 15.36 -17.29 -6.98
N ALA A 28 15.13 -17.72 -8.22
CA ALA A 28 16.21 -18.05 -9.16
C ALA A 28 17.03 -16.81 -9.59
N HIS A 29 16.47 -15.61 -9.49
CA HIS A 29 17.08 -14.36 -9.97
C HIS A 29 17.59 -13.47 -8.84
N GLY A 30 16.99 -13.52 -7.65
CA GLY A 30 17.32 -12.63 -6.55
C GLY A 30 16.43 -12.84 -5.33
N LEU A 31 15.97 -11.74 -4.76
CA LEU A 31 15.13 -11.70 -3.57
C LEU A 31 13.80 -11.02 -3.87
N LEU A 32 12.68 -11.69 -3.57
CA LEU A 32 11.34 -11.14 -3.70
C LEU A 32 10.83 -10.69 -2.32
N PRO A 33 10.69 -9.38 -2.06
CA PRO A 33 10.03 -8.90 -0.85
C PRO A 33 8.53 -9.21 -0.90
N HIS A 34 8.02 -9.78 0.19
CA HIS A 34 6.59 -10.01 0.40
C HIS A 34 6.08 -9.16 1.55
N ARG A 35 4.84 -8.68 1.41
CA ARG A 35 4.16 -7.91 2.47
C ARG A 35 3.28 -8.81 3.35
N LEU A 36 3.13 -10.09 3.01
CA LEU A 36 2.56 -11.10 3.89
C LEU A 36 3.58 -12.22 4.14
N PRO A 37 3.62 -12.84 5.34
CA PRO A 37 4.50 -13.97 5.61
C PRO A 37 4.07 -15.23 4.85
N ALA A 38 5.01 -16.13 4.57
CA ALA A 38 4.76 -17.33 3.78
C ALA A 38 3.57 -18.19 4.29
N TRP A 39 3.40 -18.29 5.61
CA TRP A 39 2.29 -19.05 6.20
C TRP A 39 0.92 -18.43 5.90
N ALA A 40 0.85 -17.10 5.77
CA ALA A 40 -0.38 -16.38 5.45
C ALA A 40 -0.70 -16.54 3.96
N ARG A 41 0.32 -16.39 3.09
CA ARG A 41 0.20 -16.64 1.65
C ARG A 41 -0.34 -18.05 1.35
N ALA A 42 0.11 -19.06 2.10
CA ALA A 42 -0.33 -20.44 1.94
C ALA A 42 -1.83 -20.68 2.26
N GLN A 43 -2.54 -19.74 2.89
CA GLN A 43 -3.96 -19.90 3.26
C GLN A 43 -4.93 -19.38 2.19
N CYS A 44 -4.46 -18.72 1.15
CA CYS A 44 -5.31 -18.15 0.13
C CYS A 44 -4.68 -18.29 -1.27
N ALA A 45 -5.34 -19.02 -2.15
CA ALA A 45 -4.90 -19.22 -3.54
C ALA A 45 -5.42 -18.13 -4.49
N ASP A 46 -5.95 -17.03 -3.95
CA ASP A 46 -6.48 -15.92 -4.73
C ASP A 46 -5.34 -15.17 -5.45
N GLY A 47 -5.42 -15.10 -6.79
CA GLY A 47 -4.40 -14.47 -7.61
C GLY A 47 -4.31 -12.95 -7.45
N GLN A 48 -5.41 -12.28 -7.09
CA GLN A 48 -5.43 -10.85 -6.82
C GLN A 48 -4.66 -10.54 -5.53
N LEU A 49 -4.85 -11.35 -4.48
CA LEU A 49 -4.08 -11.24 -3.25
C LEU A 49 -2.60 -11.55 -3.48
N ALA A 50 -2.28 -12.67 -4.15
CA ALA A 50 -0.91 -13.06 -4.44
C ALA A 50 -0.14 -11.98 -5.21
N MET A 51 -0.81 -11.33 -6.19
CA MET A 51 -0.24 -10.18 -6.89
C MET A 51 -0.05 -8.99 -5.96
N ALA A 52 -1.09 -8.60 -5.22
CA ALA A 52 -1.05 -7.39 -4.40
C ALA A 52 0.01 -7.49 -3.30
N GLU A 53 0.11 -8.63 -2.60
CA GLU A 53 1.05 -8.77 -1.49
C GLU A 53 2.53 -8.79 -1.94
N ALA A 54 2.81 -9.31 -3.14
CA ALA A 54 4.14 -9.35 -3.74
C ALA A 54 4.56 -8.02 -4.40
N GLN A 55 3.65 -7.06 -4.56
CA GLN A 55 3.99 -5.70 -4.98
C GLN A 55 4.55 -4.92 -3.79
N PRO A 56 5.73 -4.28 -3.89
CA PRO A 56 6.49 -3.72 -2.78
C PRO A 56 5.98 -2.33 -2.35
N SER A 57 4.66 -2.11 -2.30
CA SER A 57 4.08 -0.84 -1.85
C SER A 57 4.51 -0.52 -0.41
N GLY A 58 5.22 0.60 -0.24
CA GLY A 58 5.81 1.03 1.04
C GLY A 58 7.12 0.33 1.42
N VAL A 59 7.63 -0.59 0.59
CA VAL A 59 8.93 -1.24 0.80
C VAL A 59 10.04 -0.38 0.20
N ARG A 60 11.17 -0.29 0.91
CA ARG A 60 12.34 0.48 0.46
C ARG A 60 13.65 -0.13 0.93
N LEU A 61 14.71 0.10 0.16
CA LEU A 61 16.08 -0.06 0.65
C LEU A 61 16.47 1.19 1.43
N VAL A 62 17.07 1.02 2.61
CA VAL A 62 17.49 2.10 3.51
C VAL A 62 18.89 1.82 4.02
N PHE A 63 19.84 2.69 3.70
CA PHE A 63 21.24 2.47 4.08
C PHE A 63 22.04 3.76 4.15
N ARG A 64 23.12 3.75 4.94
CA ARG A 64 24.07 4.85 5.08
C ARG A 64 25.29 4.62 4.20
N THR A 65 25.71 5.63 3.45
CA THR A 65 26.91 5.54 2.60
C THR A 65 27.49 6.91 2.27
N ARG A 66 28.73 6.94 1.80
CA ARG A 66 29.33 8.09 1.11
C ARG A 66 29.19 8.04 -0.42
N ALA A 67 28.58 6.98 -0.96
CA ALA A 67 28.55 6.69 -2.39
C ALA A 67 28.06 7.89 -3.21
N THR A 68 28.77 8.19 -4.31
CA THR A 68 28.36 9.19 -5.30
C THR A 68 27.60 8.57 -6.47
N ALA A 69 27.65 7.23 -6.57
CA ALA A 69 26.86 6.47 -7.51
C ALA A 69 26.28 5.21 -6.86
N VAL A 70 25.02 4.91 -7.17
CA VAL A 70 24.27 3.74 -6.72
C VAL A 70 23.60 3.08 -7.92
N GLU A 71 23.77 1.78 -8.06
CA GLU A 71 23.07 0.95 -9.03
C GLU A 71 22.28 -0.13 -8.29
N LEU A 72 21.04 -0.36 -8.74
CA LEU A 72 20.21 -1.44 -8.26
C LEU A 72 19.71 -2.24 -9.46
N ASP A 73 20.07 -3.52 -9.49
CA ASP A 73 19.55 -4.47 -10.45
C ASP A 73 18.24 -5.04 -9.94
N THR A 74 17.21 -5.03 -10.80
CA THR A 74 15.89 -5.56 -10.49
C THR A 74 15.33 -6.35 -11.66
N LEU A 75 14.45 -7.29 -11.36
CA LEU A 75 13.58 -7.95 -12.33
C LEU A 75 12.13 -7.59 -11.98
N PRO A 76 11.59 -6.47 -12.50
CA PRO A 76 10.20 -6.12 -12.30
C PRO A 76 9.29 -7.03 -13.13
N THR A 77 8.07 -7.27 -12.68
CA THR A 77 7.00 -7.89 -13.46
C THR A 77 5.91 -6.85 -13.73
N LYS A 78 5.80 -6.46 -15.00
CA LYS A 78 4.92 -5.39 -15.47
C LYS A 78 3.60 -5.95 -15.96
N ARG A 79 2.51 -5.22 -15.79
CA ARG A 79 1.18 -5.67 -16.23
C ARG A 79 0.81 -5.02 -17.56
N VAL A 80 0.38 -5.85 -18.51
CA VAL A 80 -0.12 -5.40 -19.81
C VAL A 80 -1.54 -5.93 -19.97
N TYR A 81 -2.50 -5.04 -20.17
CA TYR A 81 -3.89 -5.43 -20.42
C TYR A 81 -4.15 -5.53 -21.91
N ALA A 82 -4.67 -6.68 -22.35
CA ALA A 82 -4.98 -6.90 -23.76
C ALA A 82 -5.98 -5.84 -24.27
N GLY A 83 -5.62 -5.15 -25.35
CA GLY A 83 -6.46 -4.10 -25.95
C GLY A 83 -6.41 -2.74 -25.25
N ALA A 84 -5.64 -2.58 -24.17
CA ALA A 84 -5.44 -1.28 -23.51
C ALA A 84 -4.07 -0.68 -23.85
N PRO A 85 -3.90 0.65 -23.72
CA PRO A 85 -2.58 1.28 -23.80
C PRO A 85 -1.60 0.70 -22.77
N PRO A 86 -0.28 0.66 -23.08
CA PRO A 86 0.72 0.21 -22.12
C PRO A 86 0.70 1.10 -20.88
N ARG A 87 0.82 0.47 -19.70
CA ARG A 87 0.96 1.23 -18.45
C ARG A 87 2.37 1.81 -18.37
N PRO A 88 2.54 2.99 -17.74
CA PRO A 88 3.86 3.50 -17.42
C PRO A 88 4.65 2.49 -16.58
N ASP A 89 5.96 2.46 -16.78
CA ASP A 89 6.88 1.71 -15.95
C ASP A 89 6.80 2.16 -14.48
N GLY A 90 7.05 1.21 -13.58
CA GLY A 90 7.21 1.45 -12.16
C GLY A 90 8.34 2.44 -11.88
N VAL A 91 8.05 3.39 -11.00
CA VAL A 91 8.97 4.45 -10.59
C VAL A 91 9.64 4.05 -9.28
N TYR A 92 10.95 4.31 -9.21
CA TYR A 92 11.77 4.21 -8.01
C TYR A 92 12.10 5.62 -7.54
N ASP A 93 11.73 5.96 -6.30
CA ASP A 93 12.05 7.27 -5.71
C ASP A 93 13.33 7.16 -4.88
N LEU A 94 14.28 8.07 -5.12
CA LEU A 94 15.49 8.23 -4.30
C LEU A 94 15.30 9.37 -3.32
N LEU A 95 15.44 9.07 -2.04
CA LEU A 95 15.53 10.07 -0.97
C LEU A 95 16.96 10.10 -0.41
N ILE A 96 17.44 11.30 -0.11
CA ILE A 96 18.68 11.55 0.63
C ILE A 96 18.33 12.30 1.90
N ASP A 97 18.67 11.72 3.06
CA ASP A 97 18.36 12.26 4.38
C ASP A 97 16.88 12.65 4.52
N GLY A 98 16.00 11.78 4.00
CA GLY A 98 14.53 11.95 4.01
C GLY A 98 13.98 12.91 2.95
N ARG A 99 14.81 13.46 2.05
CA ARG A 99 14.38 14.42 1.02
C ARG A 99 14.37 13.80 -0.38
N PRO A 100 13.25 13.86 -1.12
CA PRO A 100 13.20 13.41 -2.50
C PRO A 100 14.24 14.12 -3.36
N THR A 101 15.08 13.35 -4.04
CA THR A 101 16.24 13.86 -4.79
C THR A 101 16.19 13.46 -6.26
N ALA A 102 15.78 12.23 -6.58
CA ALA A 102 15.71 11.74 -7.95
C ALA A 102 14.63 10.66 -8.10
N GLN A 103 14.25 10.39 -9.34
CA GLN A 103 13.39 9.29 -9.72
C GLN A 103 14.03 8.54 -10.90
N SER A 104 13.81 7.23 -10.97
CA SER A 104 14.21 6.42 -12.12
C SER A 104 13.20 5.31 -12.37
N THR A 105 13.23 4.72 -13.56
CA THR A 105 12.48 3.50 -13.89
C THR A 105 13.45 2.41 -14.35
N VAL A 106 12.94 1.18 -14.49
CA VAL A 106 13.68 0.05 -15.03
C VAL A 106 12.96 -0.45 -16.29
N ALA A 107 13.60 -0.31 -17.45
CA ALA A 107 12.98 -0.66 -18.74
C ALA A 107 12.81 -2.18 -18.93
N GLY A 108 13.72 -3.00 -18.38
CA GLY A 108 13.65 -4.47 -18.43
C GLY A 108 12.50 -5.06 -17.60
N GLY A 109 12.53 -6.38 -17.39
CA GLY A 109 11.54 -7.09 -16.58
C GLY A 109 10.65 -8.06 -17.33
N ASN A 110 9.98 -8.90 -16.56
CA ASN A 110 8.92 -9.78 -17.03
C ASN A 110 7.67 -8.97 -17.37
N THR A 111 6.79 -9.55 -18.18
CA THR A 111 5.45 -9.01 -18.45
C THR A 111 4.39 -10.05 -18.12
N LEU A 112 3.34 -9.63 -17.43
CA LEU A 112 2.11 -10.39 -17.23
C LEU A 112 1.03 -9.79 -18.13
N ALA A 113 0.73 -10.48 -19.23
CA ALA A 113 -0.34 -10.13 -20.15
C ALA A 113 -1.68 -10.63 -19.59
N ILE A 114 -2.61 -9.71 -19.33
CA ILE A 114 -3.91 -9.99 -18.71
C ILE A 114 -5.01 -9.67 -19.70
N ASP A 115 -5.88 -10.65 -19.97
CA ASP A 115 -7.11 -10.45 -20.73
C ASP A 115 -8.29 -10.39 -19.76
N LEU A 116 -8.84 -9.18 -19.57
CA LEU A 116 -9.97 -8.93 -18.68
C LEU A 116 -11.28 -9.58 -19.17
N ALA A 117 -11.41 -9.84 -20.48
CA ALA A 117 -12.62 -10.45 -21.03
C ALA A 117 -12.67 -11.96 -20.80
N THR A 118 -11.51 -12.62 -20.88
CA THR A 118 -11.39 -14.08 -20.67
C THR A 118 -10.95 -14.46 -19.25
N GLY A 119 -10.44 -13.50 -18.49
CA GLY A 119 -9.86 -13.73 -17.16
C GLY A 119 -8.52 -14.47 -17.19
N THR A 120 -7.87 -14.57 -18.35
CA THR A 120 -6.59 -15.28 -18.49
C THR A 120 -5.41 -14.35 -18.25
N ALA A 121 -4.30 -14.93 -17.78
CA ALA A 121 -3.02 -14.24 -17.62
C ALA A 121 -1.87 -15.10 -18.14
N GLU A 122 -0.97 -14.51 -18.92
CA GLU A 122 0.22 -15.16 -19.48
C GLU A 122 1.49 -14.40 -19.06
N SER A 123 2.51 -15.14 -18.62
CA SER A 123 3.79 -14.56 -18.19
C SER A 123 4.84 -14.69 -19.29
N HIS A 124 5.46 -13.57 -19.64
CA HIS A 124 6.57 -13.48 -20.57
C HIS A 124 7.84 -13.04 -19.83
N PRO A 125 8.89 -13.87 -19.80
CA PRO A 125 10.12 -13.51 -19.11
C PRO A 125 10.87 -12.41 -19.86
N GLY A 126 11.56 -11.55 -19.12
CA GLY A 126 12.44 -10.53 -19.68
C GLY A 126 13.76 -10.40 -18.92
N PRO A 127 14.66 -9.53 -19.38
CA PRO A 127 15.98 -9.38 -18.77
C PRO A 127 15.90 -8.59 -17.47
N VAL A 128 16.84 -8.86 -16.56
CA VAL A 128 17.16 -7.98 -15.43
C VAL A 128 17.55 -6.61 -15.98
N GLY A 129 17.06 -5.54 -15.34
CA GLY A 129 17.44 -4.18 -15.66
C GLY A 129 18.11 -3.48 -14.48
N THR A 130 18.99 -2.52 -14.80
CA THR A 130 19.71 -1.72 -13.82
C THR A 130 19.11 -0.32 -13.77
N LEU A 131 18.66 0.12 -12.60
CA LEU A 131 18.48 1.56 -12.34
C LEU A 131 19.79 2.13 -11.79
N ARG A 132 20.10 3.38 -12.15
CA ARG A 132 21.33 4.05 -11.72
C ARG A 132 21.03 5.47 -11.27
N PHE A 133 21.48 5.80 -10.07
CA PHE A 133 21.59 7.15 -9.56
C PHE A 133 23.07 7.54 -9.54
N ALA A 134 23.43 8.61 -10.23
CA ALA A 134 24.80 9.12 -10.32
C ALA A 134 24.85 10.57 -9.86
N ASP A 135 26.06 11.12 -9.74
CA ASP A 135 26.31 12.51 -9.33
C ASP A 135 25.65 12.86 -7.97
N LEU A 136 25.57 11.87 -7.07
CA LEU A 136 25.06 12.09 -5.72
C LEU A 136 26.06 12.91 -4.90
N PRO A 137 25.61 13.76 -3.95
CA PRO A 137 26.50 14.57 -3.13
C PRO A 137 27.55 13.71 -2.41
N ASP A 138 28.84 14.08 -2.47
CA ASP A 138 29.84 13.47 -1.61
C ASP A 138 29.56 13.81 -0.13
N GLY A 139 29.91 12.89 0.76
CA GLY A 139 29.58 12.96 2.19
C GLY A 139 28.75 11.79 2.66
N VAL A 140 28.83 11.51 3.96
CA VAL A 140 28.01 10.48 4.61
C VAL A 140 26.58 10.96 4.62
N LYS A 141 25.68 10.12 4.10
CA LYS A 141 24.25 10.40 3.99
C LYS A 141 23.45 9.11 4.15
N ASP A 142 22.19 9.25 4.52
CA ASP A 142 21.24 8.15 4.52
C ASP A 142 20.50 8.16 3.17
N ILE A 143 20.49 7.03 2.48
CA ILE A 143 19.81 6.80 1.21
C ILE A 143 18.58 5.95 1.47
N GLU A 144 17.44 6.34 0.88
CA GLU A 144 16.28 5.48 0.74
C GLU A 144 15.94 5.31 -0.75
N ILE A 145 15.73 4.08 -1.20
CA ILE A 145 15.21 3.76 -2.54
C ILE A 145 13.85 3.09 -2.36
N TRP A 146 12.78 3.85 -2.62
CA TRP A 146 11.42 3.36 -2.52
C TRP A 146 11.03 2.60 -3.77
N LEU A 147 10.51 1.38 -3.58
CA LEU A 147 10.22 0.45 -4.66
C LEU A 147 8.84 0.74 -5.30
N PRO A 148 8.64 0.40 -6.59
CA PRO A 148 7.38 0.64 -7.29
C PRO A 148 6.20 -0.06 -6.60
N HIS A 149 5.18 0.70 -6.21
CA HIS A 149 3.98 0.11 -5.60
C HIS A 149 3.13 -0.70 -6.62
N ASN A 150 3.38 -0.57 -7.92
CA ASN A 150 2.50 -1.05 -8.99
C ASN A 150 3.12 -2.19 -9.84
N GLU A 151 4.29 -2.69 -9.47
CA GLU A 151 4.99 -3.79 -10.13
C GLU A 151 5.52 -4.76 -9.07
N THR A 152 5.48 -6.07 -9.32
CA THR A 152 6.24 -7.01 -8.49
C THR A 152 7.72 -6.80 -8.80
N THR A 153 8.60 -6.68 -7.80
CA THR A 153 10.01 -6.34 -8.03
C THR A 153 10.93 -7.32 -7.31
N GLU A 154 11.60 -8.20 -8.06
CA GLU A 154 12.70 -8.98 -7.52
C GLU A 154 13.97 -8.11 -7.46
N LEU A 155 14.67 -8.14 -6.33
CA LEU A 155 15.92 -7.42 -6.07
C LEU A 155 17.10 -8.35 -6.35
N VAL A 156 17.95 -7.98 -7.31
CA VAL A 156 19.03 -8.85 -7.81
C VAL A 156 20.38 -8.47 -7.18
N ALA A 157 20.78 -7.20 -7.28
CA ALA A 157 22.06 -6.74 -6.74
C ALA A 157 22.05 -5.24 -6.44
N LEU A 158 22.59 -4.85 -5.29
CA LEU A 158 22.90 -3.46 -4.96
C LEU A 158 24.40 -3.21 -5.17
N ARG A 159 24.74 -2.21 -5.97
CA ARG A 159 26.13 -1.79 -6.20
C ARG A 159 26.30 -0.31 -5.87
N THR A 160 27.40 0.00 -5.19
CA THR A 160 27.76 1.37 -4.81
C THR A 160 29.25 1.60 -5.01
N ASP A 161 29.65 2.85 -5.24
CA ASP A 161 31.07 3.21 -5.36
C ASP A 161 31.75 3.52 -4.00
N ALA A 162 31.02 3.36 -2.91
CA ALA A 162 31.52 3.39 -1.53
C ALA A 162 30.78 2.36 -0.66
N PRO A 163 31.35 1.92 0.48
CA PRO A 163 30.72 0.95 1.37
C PRO A 163 29.33 1.39 1.86
N VAL A 164 28.52 0.40 2.19
CA VAL A 164 27.14 0.55 2.67
C VAL A 164 27.05 0.00 4.09
N GLU A 165 26.39 0.74 4.97
CA GLU A 165 26.12 0.35 6.36
C GLU A 165 24.61 0.48 6.65
N PRO A 166 24.03 -0.37 7.51
CA PRO A 166 22.66 -0.13 7.99
C PRO A 166 22.53 1.25 8.64
N VAL A 167 21.40 1.92 8.41
CA VAL A 167 21.11 3.18 9.10
C VAL A 167 20.91 2.89 10.59
N PRO A 168 21.52 3.66 11.51
CA PRO A 168 21.29 3.51 12.94
C PRO A 168 19.80 3.66 13.27
N ASP A 169 19.29 2.80 14.15
CA ASP A 169 17.94 2.98 14.68
C ASP A 169 17.87 4.30 15.46
N ARG A 170 16.97 5.19 15.02
CA ARG A 170 16.74 6.51 15.63
C ARG A 170 15.50 6.52 16.52
N GLY A 171 14.90 5.36 16.78
CA GLY A 171 13.70 5.22 17.62
C GLY A 171 12.43 5.74 16.95
N ARG A 172 12.33 5.67 15.61
CA ARG A 172 11.08 6.02 14.92
C ARG A 172 10.03 4.98 15.24
N ARG A 173 8.86 5.44 15.72
CA ARG A 173 7.70 4.59 15.93
C ARG A 173 7.31 3.90 14.63
N VAL A 174 7.00 2.61 14.68
CA VAL A 174 6.53 1.81 13.55
C VAL A 174 5.01 1.92 13.42
N TRP A 175 4.56 2.39 12.26
CA TRP A 175 3.16 2.44 11.89
C TRP A 175 2.81 1.31 10.93
N LEU A 176 1.99 0.37 11.41
CA LEU A 176 1.42 -0.72 10.63
C LEU A 176 0.04 -0.32 10.09
N HIS A 177 -0.07 -0.19 8.78
CA HIS A 177 -1.30 0.20 8.12
C HIS A 177 -1.86 -0.94 7.28
N HIS A 178 -3.13 -1.32 7.47
CA HIS A 178 -3.85 -2.19 6.55
C HIS A 178 -4.94 -1.42 5.80
N GLY A 179 -5.12 -1.73 4.51
CA GLY A 179 -6.18 -1.13 3.70
C GLY A 179 -6.28 -1.73 2.30
N SER A 180 -7.05 -1.07 1.44
CA SER A 180 -7.37 -1.53 0.08
C SER A 180 -6.37 -1.03 -0.98
N SER A 181 -6.78 -1.05 -2.25
CA SER A 181 -6.05 -0.47 -3.39
C SER A 181 -5.72 1.01 -3.21
N ILE A 182 -6.55 1.74 -2.47
CA ILE A 182 -6.31 3.14 -2.15
C ILE A 182 -5.09 3.29 -1.25
N SER A 183 -4.95 2.43 -0.22
CA SER A 183 -3.75 2.38 0.65
C SER A 183 -2.55 1.75 -0.03
N HIS A 184 -2.79 0.87 -0.99
CA HIS A 184 -1.75 0.29 -1.83
C HIS A 184 -1.06 1.34 -2.71
N GLY A 185 -1.77 2.39 -3.11
CA GLY A 185 -1.23 3.45 -3.95
C GLY A 185 -1.76 3.46 -5.39
N SER A 186 -2.87 2.78 -5.70
CA SER A 186 -3.49 2.85 -7.04
C SER A 186 -3.62 4.30 -7.50
N ASP A 187 -3.11 4.57 -8.69
CA ASP A 187 -3.12 5.88 -9.37
C ASP A 187 -2.37 7.03 -8.65
N ALA A 188 -1.54 6.70 -7.65
CA ALA A 188 -0.56 7.63 -7.12
C ALA A 188 0.57 7.89 -8.12
N ALA A 189 1.19 9.07 -8.05
CA ALA A 189 2.24 9.47 -8.98
C ALA A 189 3.55 8.67 -8.82
N SER A 190 3.89 8.27 -7.60
CA SER A 190 5.14 7.57 -7.29
C SER A 190 5.07 6.86 -5.92
N PRO A 191 6.03 5.98 -5.57
CA PRO A 191 6.04 5.26 -4.30
C PRO A 191 6.01 6.14 -3.05
N THR A 192 6.68 7.29 -3.03
CA THR A 192 6.67 8.21 -1.87
C THR A 192 5.45 9.12 -1.84
N ALA A 193 4.70 9.18 -2.94
CA ALA A 193 3.49 9.98 -3.08
C ALA A 193 2.20 9.19 -2.77
N ILE A 194 2.28 7.89 -2.50
CA ILE A 194 1.11 7.15 -1.98
C ILE A 194 0.72 7.74 -0.62
N TRP A 195 -0.58 7.87 -0.35
CA TRP A 195 -1.03 8.59 0.84
C TRP A 195 -0.44 8.05 2.16
N PRO A 196 -0.23 6.73 2.39
CA PRO A 196 0.39 6.27 3.62
C PRO A 196 1.87 6.66 3.73
N ALA A 197 2.63 6.65 2.62
CA ALA A 197 4.04 7.04 2.65
C ALA A 197 4.19 8.54 2.94
N LEU A 198 3.35 9.37 2.31
CA LEU A 198 3.30 10.81 2.59
C LEU A 198 2.92 11.07 4.06
N ALA A 199 1.87 10.42 4.56
CA ALA A 199 1.44 10.57 5.93
C ALA A 199 2.51 10.12 6.94
N ALA A 200 3.20 9.02 6.66
CA ALA A 200 4.29 8.50 7.50
C ALA A 200 5.48 9.47 7.54
N SER A 201 5.82 10.08 6.40
CA SER A 201 6.87 11.11 6.31
C SER A 201 6.52 12.34 7.15
N LEU A 202 5.29 12.84 7.02
CA LEU A 202 4.79 13.98 7.81
C LEU A 202 4.69 13.68 9.31
N GLY A 203 4.31 12.45 9.67
CA GLY A 203 4.21 11.98 11.05
C GLY A 203 5.54 11.53 11.67
N GLY A 204 6.64 11.46 10.91
CA GLY A 204 7.94 11.00 11.39
C GLY A 204 8.01 9.51 11.75
N VAL A 205 7.08 8.68 11.27
CA VAL A 205 6.94 7.26 11.64
C VAL A 205 7.45 6.32 10.54
N GLU A 206 7.86 5.12 10.91
CA GLU A 206 8.32 4.09 9.99
C GLU A 206 7.13 3.27 9.46
N LEU A 207 6.88 3.30 8.15
CA LEU A 207 5.71 2.64 7.56
C LEU A 207 5.95 1.14 7.29
N ILE A 208 5.00 0.31 7.70
CA ILE A 208 4.73 -1.03 7.15
C ILE A 208 3.34 -0.97 6.51
N ASN A 209 3.28 -1.07 5.18
CA ASN A 209 2.04 -0.93 4.43
C ASN A 209 1.48 -2.29 4.01
N LEU A 210 0.41 -2.73 4.65
CA LEU A 210 -0.44 -3.85 4.26
C LEU A 210 -1.69 -3.37 3.48
N GLY A 211 -1.53 -2.34 2.65
CA GLY A 211 -2.48 -1.98 1.60
C GLY A 211 -2.51 -3.07 0.53
N LEU A 212 -3.55 -3.89 0.50
CA LEU A 212 -3.69 -5.05 -0.40
C LEU A 212 -4.78 -4.74 -1.42
N GLY A 213 -4.37 -4.34 -2.63
CA GLY A 213 -5.28 -3.92 -3.67
C GLY A 213 -6.30 -5.00 -4.04
N GLY A 214 -7.59 -4.71 -3.89
CA GLY A 214 -8.66 -5.66 -4.17
C GLY A 214 -8.88 -6.73 -3.10
N SER A 215 -8.03 -6.80 -2.07
CA SER A 215 -7.97 -7.93 -1.14
C SER A 215 -8.04 -7.51 0.34
N ALA A 216 -8.52 -6.31 0.65
CA ALA A 216 -8.83 -5.91 2.02
C ALA A 216 -10.19 -6.47 2.47
N LEU A 217 -10.25 -7.78 2.71
CA LEU A 217 -11.50 -8.54 2.84
C LEU A 217 -11.79 -9.06 4.26
N LEU A 218 -11.13 -8.51 5.29
CA LEU A 218 -11.17 -8.99 6.67
C LEU A 218 -10.67 -10.43 6.84
N ASP A 219 -9.67 -10.81 6.06
CA ASP A 219 -9.07 -12.13 6.13
C ASP A 219 -8.44 -12.42 7.51
N PRO A 220 -8.76 -13.56 8.15
CA PRO A 220 -8.17 -13.92 9.44
C PRO A 220 -6.65 -14.11 9.42
N PHE A 221 -6.08 -14.51 8.28
CA PHE A 221 -4.62 -14.60 8.14
C PHE A 221 -3.96 -13.21 8.09
N THR A 222 -4.65 -12.19 7.57
CA THR A 222 -4.16 -10.81 7.61
C THR A 222 -4.22 -10.26 9.03
N ALA A 223 -5.31 -10.50 9.78
CA ALA A 223 -5.40 -10.10 11.18
C ALA A 223 -4.29 -10.72 12.04
N ARG A 224 -4.02 -12.03 11.87
CA ARG A 224 -2.92 -12.73 12.56
C ARG A 224 -1.54 -12.24 12.12
N THR A 225 -1.37 -11.88 10.85
CA THR A 225 -0.14 -11.24 10.39
C THR A 225 0.07 -9.92 11.13
N MET A 226 -0.96 -9.09 11.25
CA MET A 226 -0.88 -7.83 11.97
C MET A 226 -0.61 -8.02 13.47
N ARG A 227 -1.27 -9.01 14.09
CA ARG A 227 -1.02 -9.42 15.47
C ARG A 227 0.45 -9.74 15.74
N ASP A 228 1.08 -10.49 14.82
CA ASP A 228 2.45 -10.98 15.00
C ASP A 228 3.51 -9.97 14.50
N THR A 229 3.11 -8.89 13.82
CA THR A 229 4.01 -7.85 13.32
C THR A 229 4.22 -6.78 14.39
N PRO A 230 5.48 -6.53 14.83
CA PRO A 230 5.77 -5.45 15.77
C PRO A 230 5.35 -4.09 15.22
N ALA A 231 4.58 -3.33 16.01
CA ALA A 231 4.08 -2.01 15.63
C ALA A 231 3.80 -1.17 16.88
N ASP A 232 4.17 0.11 16.83
CA ASP A 232 3.86 1.09 17.86
C ASP A 232 2.51 1.76 17.61
N LEU A 233 2.06 1.77 16.35
CA LEU A 233 0.82 2.40 15.90
C LEU A 233 0.17 1.48 14.86
N ILE A 234 -1.14 1.25 14.96
CA ILE A 234 -1.85 0.38 14.03
C ILE A 234 -3.07 1.10 13.46
N SER A 235 -3.27 1.00 12.16
CA SER A 235 -4.54 1.41 11.55
C SER A 235 -5.09 0.36 10.60
N VAL A 236 -6.40 0.21 10.59
CA VAL A 236 -7.13 -0.74 9.74
C VAL A 236 -8.21 0.02 8.97
N LYS A 237 -8.03 0.13 7.65
CA LYS A 237 -8.99 0.77 6.76
C LYS A 237 -9.90 -0.27 6.11
N ILE A 238 -11.20 -0.23 6.44
CA ILE A 238 -12.18 -1.26 6.08
C ILE A 238 -13.29 -0.68 5.19
N GLY A 239 -13.70 -1.41 4.15
CA GLY A 239 -14.96 -1.14 3.44
C GLY A 239 -14.95 -1.46 1.95
N ILE A 240 -14.25 -0.67 1.13
CA ILE A 240 -14.44 -0.67 -0.33
C ILE A 240 -14.32 -2.05 -0.97
N ASN A 241 -13.37 -2.90 -0.57
CA ASN A 241 -13.25 -4.24 -1.19
C ASN A 241 -14.37 -5.19 -0.78
N LEU A 242 -14.92 -5.06 0.43
CA LEU A 242 -16.09 -5.84 0.87
C LEU A 242 -17.33 -5.50 0.03
N VAL A 243 -17.52 -4.22 -0.28
CA VAL A 243 -18.63 -3.77 -1.13
C VAL A 243 -18.38 -4.16 -2.58
N ASN A 244 -17.20 -3.86 -3.14
CA ASN A 244 -16.85 -4.18 -4.53
C ASN A 244 -17.06 -5.67 -4.86
N ALA A 245 -16.77 -6.57 -3.91
CA ALA A 245 -16.91 -8.01 -4.11
C ALA A 245 -18.32 -8.55 -3.79
N ASP A 246 -19.23 -7.73 -3.25
CA ASP A 246 -20.48 -8.20 -2.61
C ASP A 246 -20.23 -9.35 -1.62
N LEU A 247 -19.12 -9.29 -0.88
CA LEU A 247 -18.52 -10.46 -0.23
C LEU A 247 -19.41 -11.06 0.86
N MET A 248 -20.08 -10.21 1.62
CA MET A 248 -20.83 -10.62 2.79
C MET A 248 -22.04 -9.72 3.05
N ARG A 249 -22.89 -10.14 3.98
CA ARG A 249 -24.06 -9.40 4.44
C ARG A 249 -23.79 -8.77 5.80
N LEU A 250 -24.54 -7.74 6.17
CA LEU A 250 -24.42 -7.01 7.43
C LEU A 250 -24.34 -7.94 8.66
N ARG A 251 -25.12 -9.01 8.66
CA ARG A 251 -25.13 -10.00 9.73
C ARG A 251 -23.77 -10.67 9.97
N ALA A 252 -22.98 -10.91 8.92
CA ALA A 252 -21.65 -11.50 9.02
C ALA A 252 -20.56 -10.44 9.25
N PHE A 253 -20.79 -9.22 8.74
CA PHE A 253 -19.83 -8.11 8.83
C PHE A 253 -19.46 -7.74 10.26
N GLY A 254 -20.45 -7.51 11.13
CA GLY A 254 -20.19 -7.12 12.53
C GLY A 254 -19.27 -8.11 13.26
N PRO A 255 -19.62 -9.42 13.33
CA PRO A 255 -18.76 -10.44 13.92
C PRO A 255 -17.38 -10.56 13.27
N ALA A 256 -17.27 -10.39 11.94
CA ALA A 256 -15.98 -10.42 11.26
C ALA A 256 -15.07 -9.26 11.68
N VAL A 257 -15.62 -8.04 11.81
CA VAL A 257 -14.89 -6.89 12.33
C VAL A 257 -14.45 -7.13 13.78
N HIS A 258 -15.35 -7.62 14.64
CA HIS A 258 -14.98 -7.96 16.03
C HIS A 258 -13.82 -8.95 16.08
N GLY A 259 -13.91 -10.07 15.35
CA GLY A 259 -12.85 -11.07 15.32
C GLY A 259 -11.52 -10.55 14.77
N PHE A 260 -11.55 -9.66 13.77
CA PHE A 260 -10.36 -9.02 13.23
C PHE A 260 -9.68 -8.12 14.27
N LEU A 261 -10.45 -7.29 14.98
CA LEU A 261 -9.95 -6.41 16.04
C LEU A 261 -9.45 -7.19 17.26
N ASP A 262 -10.18 -8.23 17.66
CA ASP A 262 -9.80 -9.10 18.78
C ASP A 262 -8.45 -9.78 18.49
N THR A 263 -8.29 -10.32 17.27
CA THR A 263 -7.03 -10.94 16.84
C THR A 263 -5.87 -9.96 16.90
N ILE A 264 -6.05 -8.69 16.49
CA ILE A 264 -4.99 -7.67 16.62
C ILE A 264 -4.68 -7.43 18.10
N ARG A 265 -5.69 -7.28 18.95
CA ARG A 265 -5.54 -7.01 20.39
C ARG A 265 -4.87 -8.15 21.15
N GLU A 266 -4.97 -9.40 20.68
CA GLU A 266 -4.21 -10.53 21.26
C GLU A 266 -2.68 -10.31 21.21
N GLY A 267 -2.18 -9.60 20.19
CA GLY A 267 -0.75 -9.27 20.05
C GLY A 267 -0.40 -7.85 20.48
N HIS A 268 -1.39 -6.95 20.46
CA HIS A 268 -1.23 -5.52 20.70
C HIS A 268 -2.24 -4.99 21.73
N PRO A 269 -2.13 -5.37 23.02
CA PRO A 269 -3.19 -5.10 24.00
C PRO A 269 -3.46 -3.61 24.25
N THR A 270 -2.43 -2.77 24.13
CA THR A 270 -2.51 -1.33 24.45
C THR A 270 -2.04 -0.41 23.31
N THR A 271 -1.54 -0.97 22.20
CA THR A 271 -1.08 -0.19 21.04
C THR A 271 -2.23 0.65 20.49
N PRO A 272 -2.07 1.96 20.22
CA PRO A 272 -3.09 2.75 19.54
C PRO A 272 -3.58 2.08 18.25
N LEU A 273 -4.88 1.81 18.17
CA LEU A 273 -5.53 1.14 17.05
C LEU A 273 -6.60 2.05 16.45
N LEU A 274 -6.34 2.55 15.25
CA LEU A 274 -7.24 3.41 14.52
C LEU A 274 -8.02 2.63 13.45
N VAL A 275 -9.33 2.49 13.64
CA VAL A 275 -10.24 1.99 12.62
C VAL A 275 -10.63 3.14 11.70
N VAL A 276 -10.37 2.99 10.41
CA VAL A 276 -10.66 4.00 9.40
C VAL A 276 -11.73 3.44 8.46
N SER A 277 -12.82 4.15 8.25
CA SER A 277 -13.77 3.72 7.21
C SER A 277 -13.24 4.04 5.81
N SER A 278 -13.90 3.52 4.79
CA SER A 278 -13.59 3.95 3.42
C SER A 278 -13.85 5.44 3.24
N ILE A 279 -13.04 6.07 2.38
CA ILE A 279 -13.30 7.42 1.87
C ILE A 279 -14.60 7.43 1.06
N LEU A 280 -15.13 8.61 0.75
CA LEU A 280 -16.26 8.72 -0.16
C LEU A 280 -15.96 8.02 -1.49
N CYS A 281 -16.86 7.15 -1.93
CA CYS A 281 -16.85 6.58 -3.27
C CYS A 281 -18.28 6.63 -3.81
N PRO A 282 -18.64 7.63 -4.64
CA PRO A 282 -20.02 7.93 -4.98
C PRO A 282 -20.83 6.74 -5.49
N ILE A 283 -20.22 5.86 -6.29
CA ILE A 283 -20.92 4.69 -6.86
C ILE A 283 -21.33 3.67 -5.80
N HIS A 284 -20.73 3.69 -4.60
CA HIS A 284 -20.96 2.72 -3.53
C HIS A 284 -21.51 3.31 -2.23
N GLU A 285 -21.84 4.60 -2.19
CA GLU A 285 -22.45 5.24 -1.03
C GLU A 285 -23.80 4.58 -0.65
N ASP A 286 -24.67 4.43 -1.66
CA ASP A 286 -26.02 3.88 -1.52
C ASP A 286 -26.30 2.65 -2.37
N THR A 287 -25.35 2.25 -3.23
CA THR A 287 -25.50 1.10 -4.12
C THR A 287 -24.52 0.00 -3.72
N PRO A 288 -25.00 -1.22 -3.40
CA PRO A 288 -24.12 -2.33 -3.09
C PRO A 288 -23.36 -2.81 -4.34
N GLY A 289 -22.35 -3.63 -4.14
CA GLY A 289 -21.68 -4.31 -5.25
C GLY A 289 -22.50 -5.44 -5.89
N PRO A 290 -21.88 -6.17 -6.83
CA PRO A 290 -20.46 -6.08 -7.16
C PRO A 290 -20.11 -4.83 -7.99
N ALA A 291 -18.84 -4.42 -7.91
CA ALA A 291 -18.25 -3.49 -8.85
C ALA A 291 -17.94 -4.21 -10.17
N SER A 292 -18.10 -3.53 -11.30
CA SER A 292 -17.77 -4.05 -12.63
C SER A 292 -17.07 -2.98 -13.47
N PHE A 293 -16.34 -3.41 -14.50
CA PHE A 293 -15.82 -2.47 -15.49
C PHE A 293 -16.97 -1.88 -16.30
N ASP A 294 -16.89 -0.58 -16.58
CA ASP A 294 -17.72 0.02 -17.61
C ASP A 294 -17.14 -0.36 -18.99
N PHE A 295 -17.64 -1.45 -19.57
CA PHE A 295 -17.20 -1.91 -20.90
C PHE A 295 -17.47 -0.88 -22.01
N SER A 296 -18.48 -0.02 -21.85
CA SER A 296 -18.73 1.07 -22.79
C SER A 296 -17.62 2.11 -22.71
N ALA A 297 -17.26 2.56 -21.50
CA ALA A 297 -16.14 3.48 -21.29
C ALA A 297 -14.81 2.85 -21.74
N LEU A 298 -14.59 1.57 -21.44
CA LEU A 298 -13.38 0.84 -21.81
C LEU A 298 -13.21 0.78 -23.32
N SER A 299 -14.29 0.53 -24.08
CA SER A 299 -14.26 0.56 -25.55
C SER A 299 -13.90 1.95 -26.12
N ALA A 300 -14.13 3.01 -25.35
CA ALA A 300 -13.75 4.38 -25.65
C ALA A 300 -12.36 4.76 -25.08
N GLY A 301 -11.59 3.79 -24.59
CA GLY A 301 -10.25 3.98 -24.03
C GLY A 301 -10.21 4.58 -22.62
N LYS A 302 -11.33 4.53 -21.88
CA LYS A 302 -11.43 5.05 -20.51
C LYS A 302 -11.67 3.91 -19.52
N LEU A 303 -10.79 3.80 -18.53
CA LEU A 303 -10.99 2.88 -17.41
C LEU A 303 -11.95 3.50 -16.41
N ARG A 304 -13.11 2.89 -16.20
CA ARG A 304 -14.12 3.30 -15.22
C ARG A 304 -14.80 2.09 -14.62
N PHE A 305 -15.36 2.27 -13.42
CA PHE A 305 -16.09 1.25 -12.71
C PHE A 305 -17.55 1.66 -12.47
N LEU A 306 -18.42 0.66 -12.35
CA LEU A 306 -19.83 0.83 -12.03
C LEU A 306 -20.21 -0.08 -10.87
N ALA A 307 -21.08 0.39 -9.99
CA ALA A 307 -21.78 -0.47 -9.04
C ALA A 307 -22.98 -1.12 -9.75
N THR A 308 -23.06 -2.45 -9.71
CA THR A 308 -24.09 -3.22 -10.44
C THR A 308 -25.18 -3.80 -9.53
N GLY A 309 -25.07 -3.61 -8.21
CA GLY A 309 -26.07 -4.08 -7.26
C GLY A 309 -27.34 -3.23 -7.26
N ASP A 310 -28.42 -3.79 -6.69
CA ASP A 310 -29.68 -3.07 -6.50
C ASP A 310 -29.71 -2.39 -5.12
N PRO A 311 -29.88 -1.05 -5.03
CA PRO A 311 -30.01 -0.33 -3.77
C PRO A 311 -31.11 -0.88 -2.84
N ALA A 312 -32.19 -1.46 -3.38
CA ALA A 312 -33.27 -2.03 -2.58
C ALA A 312 -32.81 -3.25 -1.75
N GLU A 313 -31.76 -3.95 -2.18
CA GLU A 313 -31.23 -5.13 -1.49
C GLU A 313 -30.48 -4.78 -0.19
N ARG A 314 -30.29 -3.49 0.12
CA ARG A 314 -29.84 -3.04 1.45
C ARG A 314 -30.76 -3.56 2.55
N ALA A 315 -32.07 -3.62 2.30
CA ALA A 315 -33.05 -4.17 3.24
C ALA A 315 -32.82 -5.67 3.54
N ALA A 316 -32.18 -6.39 2.60
CA ALA A 316 -31.75 -7.78 2.76
C ALA A 316 -30.33 -7.90 3.35
N GLY A 317 -29.74 -6.80 3.81
CA GLY A 317 -28.44 -6.76 4.45
C GLY A 317 -27.24 -6.71 3.49
N LYS A 318 -27.42 -6.34 2.21
CA LYS A 318 -26.28 -5.99 1.36
C LYS A 318 -25.57 -4.76 1.91
N LEU A 319 -24.25 -4.74 1.79
CA LEU A 319 -23.40 -3.67 2.30
C LEU A 319 -23.24 -2.56 1.26
N THR A 320 -23.36 -1.32 1.72
CA THR A 320 -22.87 -0.12 1.04
C THR A 320 -21.82 0.55 1.91
N LEU A 321 -21.11 1.54 1.39
CA LEU A 321 -20.15 2.28 2.20
C LEU A 321 -20.81 3.03 3.35
N GLY A 322 -22.03 3.55 3.15
CA GLY A 322 -22.83 4.13 4.23
C GLY A 322 -23.08 3.14 5.37
N VAL A 323 -23.58 1.95 5.04
CA VAL A 323 -23.84 0.89 6.03
C VAL A 323 -22.57 0.47 6.77
N ILE A 324 -21.45 0.32 6.06
CA ILE A 324 -20.17 -0.03 6.67
C ILE A 324 -19.67 1.09 7.60
N ARG A 325 -19.78 2.36 7.20
CA ARG A 325 -19.39 3.50 8.03
C ARG A 325 -20.16 3.52 9.35
N ASP A 326 -21.48 3.41 9.27
CA ASP A 326 -22.36 3.41 10.44
C ASP A 326 -22.00 2.27 11.39
N GLU A 327 -21.81 1.06 10.86
CA GLU A 327 -21.52 -0.12 11.69
C GLU A 327 -20.10 -0.09 12.29
N LEU A 328 -19.09 0.40 11.56
CA LEU A 328 -17.74 0.58 12.12
C LEU A 328 -17.73 1.62 13.24
N SER A 329 -18.40 2.76 13.03
CA SER A 329 -18.52 3.80 14.05
C SER A 329 -19.18 3.25 15.32
N ARG A 330 -20.32 2.55 15.15
CA ARG A 330 -21.05 1.91 16.27
C ARG A 330 -20.21 0.88 17.01
N ILE A 331 -19.48 0.02 16.29
CA ILE A 331 -18.61 -1.01 16.90
C ILE A 331 -17.50 -0.35 17.72
N VAL A 332 -16.84 0.67 17.17
CA VAL A 332 -15.75 1.35 17.88
C VAL A 332 -16.28 2.11 19.08
N GLU A 333 -17.37 2.87 18.94
CA GLU A 333 -18.01 3.58 20.06
C GLU A 333 -18.37 2.63 21.21
N GLN A 334 -18.97 1.48 20.89
CA GLN A 334 -19.31 0.47 21.89
C GLN A 334 -18.07 -0.09 22.59
N ARG A 335 -16.99 -0.39 21.85
CA ARG A 335 -15.77 -0.99 22.38
C ARG A 335 -14.89 0.00 23.13
N ALA A 336 -14.91 1.28 22.76
CA ALA A 336 -14.10 2.33 23.38
C ALA A 336 -14.42 2.53 24.87
N ALA A 337 -15.57 2.06 25.35
CA ALA A 337 -15.89 2.01 26.78
C ALA A 337 -14.92 1.13 27.59
N ASP A 338 -14.40 0.06 26.99
CA ASP A 338 -13.49 -0.90 27.63
C ASP A 338 -12.05 -0.86 27.05
N ASP A 339 -11.88 -0.24 25.87
CA ASP A 339 -10.60 -0.12 25.17
C ASP A 339 -10.30 1.35 24.83
N PRO A 340 -9.59 2.08 25.72
CA PRO A 340 -9.31 3.51 25.52
C PRO A 340 -8.32 3.80 24.38
N HIS A 341 -7.70 2.76 23.82
CA HIS A 341 -6.73 2.85 22.73
C HIS A 341 -7.34 2.53 21.36
N LEU A 342 -8.66 2.30 21.30
CA LEU A 342 -9.38 2.08 20.06
C LEU A 342 -10.04 3.39 19.61
N HIS A 343 -9.71 3.80 18.40
CA HIS A 343 -10.17 5.07 17.82
C HIS A 343 -10.86 4.84 16.49
N TYR A 344 -11.77 5.74 16.13
CA TYR A 344 -12.45 5.75 14.84
C TYR A 344 -12.12 7.03 14.07
N LEU A 345 -11.89 6.89 12.77
CA LEU A 345 -11.79 8.00 11.83
C LEU A 345 -12.75 7.74 10.66
N ASP A 346 -13.69 8.66 10.45
CA ASP A 346 -14.53 8.64 9.25
C ASP A 346 -13.66 8.98 8.03
N GLY A 347 -13.59 8.05 7.08
CA GLY A 347 -12.84 8.24 5.84
C GLY A 347 -13.30 9.45 5.02
N ARG A 348 -14.51 9.97 5.23
CA ARG A 348 -14.98 11.20 4.59
C ARG A 348 -14.26 12.45 5.10
N ASP A 349 -13.67 12.41 6.29
CA ASP A 349 -12.80 13.48 6.77
C ASP A 349 -11.47 13.54 6.00
N LEU A 350 -11.07 12.43 5.36
CA LEU A 350 -9.91 12.38 4.47
C LEU A 350 -10.27 12.81 3.06
N TYR A 351 -11.41 12.34 2.54
CA TYR A 351 -11.96 12.69 1.23
C TYR A 351 -13.48 12.51 1.23
N GLY A 352 -14.20 13.64 1.22
CA GLY A 352 -15.65 13.72 1.32
C GLY A 352 -16.31 14.37 0.09
N GLU A 353 -17.58 14.74 0.21
CA GLU A 353 -18.41 15.22 -0.90
C GLU A 353 -17.86 16.52 -1.54
N ALA A 354 -17.36 17.44 -0.71
CA ALA A 354 -16.73 18.67 -1.19
C ALA A 354 -15.47 18.39 -2.00
N ASP A 355 -14.67 17.40 -1.57
CA ASP A 355 -13.47 16.99 -2.30
C ASP A 355 -13.82 16.27 -3.59
N ALA A 356 -14.86 15.45 -3.61
CA ALA A 356 -15.30 14.77 -4.83
C ALA A 356 -15.86 15.72 -5.89
N ALA A 357 -16.44 16.84 -5.48
CA ALA A 357 -16.83 17.91 -6.39
C ALA A 357 -15.63 18.64 -7.01
N GLU A 358 -14.53 18.78 -6.26
CA GLU A 358 -13.31 19.47 -6.71
C GLU A 358 -12.34 18.55 -7.48
N LEU A 359 -12.14 17.35 -6.95
CA LEU A 359 -11.21 16.31 -7.38
C LEU A 359 -11.98 14.98 -7.53
N PRO A 360 -12.81 14.82 -8.57
CA PRO A 360 -13.56 13.59 -8.79
C PRO A 360 -12.64 12.40 -9.04
N LEU A 361 -13.05 11.22 -8.54
CA LEU A 361 -12.31 9.97 -8.77
C LEU A 361 -12.30 9.63 -10.27
N PRO A 362 -11.13 9.57 -10.94
CA PRO A 362 -11.04 9.44 -12.40
C PRO A 362 -11.69 8.17 -12.98
N ASP A 363 -11.68 7.08 -12.22
CA ASP A 363 -12.28 5.79 -12.61
C ASP A 363 -13.51 5.43 -11.76
N ASP A 364 -14.03 6.41 -11.00
CA ASP A 364 -15.11 6.29 -10.03
C ASP A 364 -14.78 5.50 -8.74
N ILE A 365 -13.53 5.06 -8.51
CA ILE A 365 -13.11 4.34 -7.30
C ILE A 365 -11.82 4.86 -6.67
N HIS A 366 -10.78 5.10 -7.47
CA HIS A 366 -9.43 5.35 -6.99
C HIS A 366 -9.10 6.84 -7.01
N PRO A 367 -8.45 7.37 -5.95
CA PRO A 367 -7.96 8.74 -5.94
C PRO A 367 -6.78 8.90 -6.89
N ASP A 368 -6.75 10.01 -7.62
CA ASP A 368 -5.59 10.41 -8.41
C ASP A 368 -4.44 10.94 -7.53
N ALA A 369 -3.33 11.32 -8.16
CA ALA A 369 -2.16 11.83 -7.45
C ALA A 369 -2.43 13.06 -6.56
N ALA A 370 -3.29 13.99 -7.00
CA ALA A 370 -3.64 15.17 -6.21
C ALA A 370 -4.49 14.77 -4.99
N THR A 371 -5.40 13.82 -5.18
CA THR A 371 -6.27 13.31 -4.14
C THR A 371 -5.49 12.47 -3.12
N HIS A 372 -4.52 11.65 -3.55
CA HIS A 372 -3.59 10.95 -2.64
C HIS A 372 -2.85 11.92 -1.72
N ARG A 373 -2.34 13.03 -2.26
CA ARG A 373 -1.69 14.07 -1.45
C ARG A 373 -2.63 14.62 -0.38
N ARG A 374 -3.85 15.00 -0.78
CA ARG A 374 -4.86 15.54 0.14
C ARG A 374 -5.20 14.56 1.26
N ILE A 375 -5.39 13.29 0.91
CA ILE A 375 -5.65 12.22 1.89
C ILE A 375 -4.46 12.07 2.85
N GLY A 376 -3.22 12.07 2.34
CA GLY A 376 -2.01 11.90 3.15
C GLY A 376 -1.78 13.05 4.13
N GLU A 377 -1.92 14.30 3.67
CA GLU A 377 -1.79 15.51 4.51
C GLU A 377 -2.86 15.56 5.60
N ARG A 378 -4.12 15.25 5.26
CA ARG A 378 -5.21 15.20 6.24
C ARG A 378 -5.05 14.05 7.22
N PHE A 379 -4.66 12.87 6.76
CA PHE A 379 -4.40 11.75 7.67
C PHE A 379 -3.29 12.11 8.66
N ALA A 380 -2.21 12.73 8.20
CA ALA A 380 -1.14 13.16 9.10
C ALA A 380 -1.64 14.17 10.15
N THR A 381 -2.47 15.12 9.74
CA THR A 381 -3.08 16.12 10.64
C THR A 381 -4.05 15.49 11.64
N LEU A 382 -4.88 14.53 11.21
CA LEU A 382 -5.93 13.96 12.04
C LEU A 382 -5.40 12.84 12.94
N ALA A 383 -4.42 12.06 12.48
CA ALA A 383 -3.92 10.88 13.18
C ALA A 383 -2.67 11.19 14.02
N PHE A 384 -1.68 11.89 13.45
CA PHE A 384 -0.36 12.10 14.07
C PHE A 384 -0.20 13.46 14.78
N ALA A 385 -1.20 14.33 14.77
CA ALA A 385 -1.16 15.56 15.57
C ALA A 385 -1.10 15.26 17.08
N ALA A 386 -0.74 16.28 17.87
CA ALA A 386 -0.53 16.16 19.33
C ALA A 386 -1.79 15.72 20.12
N ASP A 387 -2.97 15.94 19.56
CA ASP A 387 -4.28 15.52 20.09
C ASP A 387 -4.91 14.38 19.26
N GLY A 388 -4.18 13.87 18.27
CA GLY A 388 -4.63 12.76 17.43
C GLY A 388 -4.52 11.40 18.13
N PRO A 389 -5.18 10.36 17.58
CA PRO A 389 -5.15 8.99 18.12
C PRO A 389 -3.76 8.36 18.18
N PHE A 390 -2.79 8.88 17.42
CA PHE A 390 -1.39 8.43 17.43
C PHE A 390 -0.44 9.44 18.10
N ALA A 391 -0.98 10.42 18.84
CA ALA A 391 -0.17 11.30 19.65
C ALA A 391 0.68 10.49 20.65
N ASP A 392 1.88 10.97 20.95
CA ASP A 392 2.64 10.48 22.10
C ASP A 392 1.95 10.95 23.37
N HIS A 393 0.97 10.17 23.85
CA HIS A 393 0.52 10.24 25.22
C HIS A 393 1.63 9.60 26.07
N GLY A 394 2.70 10.35 26.32
CA GLY A 394 3.80 9.90 27.16
C GLY A 394 3.26 9.23 28.42
N ALA A 395 3.67 7.97 28.64
CA ALA A 395 3.43 7.27 29.89
C ALA A 395 4.34 7.83 30.99
#